data_AF-A0AAV5T109-F1
#
_entry.id   AF-A0AAV5T109-F1
#
_cell.length_a   1.000
_cell.length_b   1.000
_cell.length_c   1.000
_cell.angle_alpha   90.00
_cell.angle_beta   90.00
_cell.angle_gamma   90.00
#
_symmetry.space_group_name_H-M   'P 1'
#
loop_
_entity.id
_entity.type
_entity.pdbx_description
1 polymer ?
#
loop_
_entity_poly.entity_id
_entity_poly.type
_entity_poly.pdbx_seq_one_letter_code
_entity_poly.pdbx_strand_id
1 'polypeptide(L)'
;HLACALLKSPRITGLALVAGIFDLTELPDTVIGTPISMTAADAEESSCRIDEYEEGEVEALILVGECDTPRFRGQADELHEGLRARKVKSQRVELPDEDHYSLIEGFAQESKKQTKLLKKFCSIQSL
;
A
#
# COMPACT_ATOMS: atom_id res chain seq x y z
N HIS A 1 20.09 -3.80 13.40
CA HIS A 1 18.88 -4.55 12.99
C HIS A 1 17.66 -3.87 13.58
N LEU A 2 17.11 -2.90 12.86
CA LEU A 2 15.73 -2.47 13.11
C LEU A 2 14.87 -3.59 12.54
N ALA A 3 14.33 -4.43 13.42
CA ALA A 3 13.33 -5.41 13.01
C ALA A 3 12.18 -4.65 12.36
N CYS A 4 11.99 -4.82 11.05
CA CYS A 4 10.74 -4.50 10.41
C CYS A 4 9.66 -5.20 11.23
N ALA A 5 8.75 -4.43 11.83
CA ALA A 5 7.81 -4.96 12.81
C ALA A 5 6.84 -5.88 12.08
N LEU A 6 7.12 -7.19 12.09
CA LEU A 6 6.23 -8.22 11.60
C LEU A 6 5.09 -8.38 12.62
N LEU A 7 4.17 -7.41 12.61
CA LEU A 7 2.98 -7.40 13.44
C LEU A 7 1.94 -8.32 12.82
N LYS A 8 2.23 -9.64 12.77
CA LYS A 8 1.19 -10.65 12.58
C LYS A 8 0.35 -10.72 13.86
N SER A 9 -0.63 -9.82 13.93
CA SER A 9 -1.60 -9.76 15.02
C SER A 9 -2.94 -10.24 14.47
N PRO A 10 -3.59 -11.26 15.05
CA PRO A 10 -4.91 -11.72 14.62
C PRO A 10 -6.01 -10.66 14.82
N ARG A 11 -5.69 -9.54 15.48
CA ARG A 11 -6.57 -8.37 15.61
C ARG A 11 -6.51 -7.41 14.44
N ILE A 12 -5.53 -7.55 13.54
CA ILE A 12 -5.43 -6.76 12.32
C ILE A 12 -6.03 -7.61 11.21
N THR A 13 -7.22 -7.24 10.78
CA THR A 13 -7.97 -7.98 9.75
C THR A 13 -7.96 -7.28 8.39
N GLY A 14 -7.56 -6.00 8.36
CA GLY A 14 -7.54 -5.20 7.14
C GLY A 14 -6.37 -4.21 7.10
N LEU A 15 -5.86 -4.00 5.89
CA LEU A 15 -4.81 -3.03 5.57
C LEU A 15 -5.33 -2.04 4.53
N ALA A 16 -5.38 -0.76 4.87
CA ALA A 16 -5.60 0.31 3.90
C ALA A 16 -4.25 0.90 3.50
N LEU A 17 -3.82 0.61 2.28
CA LEU A 17 -2.54 1.01 1.70
C LEU A 17 -2.80 2.15 0.71
N VAL A 18 -2.24 3.31 1.00
CA VAL A 18 -2.63 4.55 0.32
C VAL A 18 -1.41 5.25 -0.22
N ALA A 19 -1.38 5.48 -1.54
CA ALA A 19 -0.27 6.15 -2.24
C ALA A 19 1.11 5.56 -1.86
N GLY A 20 1.17 4.23 -1.71
CA GLY A 20 2.33 3.53 -1.17
C GLY A 20 3.45 3.31 -2.19
N ILE A 21 4.66 3.11 -1.67
CA ILE A 21 5.78 2.47 -2.37
C ILE A 21 5.98 1.12 -1.70
N PHE A 22 5.90 0.05 -2.48
CA PHE A 22 5.91 -1.32 -1.98
C PHE A 22 7.22 -2.04 -2.33
N ASP A 23 7.87 -1.65 -3.42
CA ASP A 23 9.18 -2.14 -3.82
C ASP A 23 10.17 -0.97 -3.76
N LEU A 24 11.15 -1.08 -2.86
CA LEU A 24 12.15 -0.05 -2.62
C LEU A 24 13.44 -0.30 -3.41
N THR A 25 13.54 -1.36 -4.20
CA THR A 25 14.79 -1.76 -4.88
C THR A 25 15.35 -0.69 -5.83
N GLU A 26 14.50 0.20 -6.35
CA GLU A 26 14.91 1.35 -7.16
C GLU A 26 15.37 2.55 -6.31
N LEU A 27 14.96 2.63 -5.04
CA LEU A 27 15.14 3.81 -4.19
C LEU A 27 16.62 4.19 -3.94
N PRO A 28 17.58 3.27 -3.74
CA PRO A 28 19.00 3.59 -3.54
C PRO A 28 19.57 4.55 -4.60
N ASP A 29 19.15 4.38 -5.85
CA ASP A 29 19.65 5.13 -7.00
C ASP A 29 18.90 6.45 -7.26
N THR A 30 18.01 6.84 -6.33
CA THR A 30 17.22 8.07 -6.43
C THR A 30 17.76 9.18 -5.52
N VAL A 31 17.27 10.40 -5.77
CA VAL A 31 17.48 11.57 -4.89
C VAL A 31 16.94 11.38 -3.46
N ILE A 32 16.13 10.34 -3.22
CA ILE A 32 15.60 10.00 -1.89
C ILE A 32 16.52 9.01 -1.19
N GLY A 33 16.95 7.94 -1.86
CA GLY A 33 17.78 6.89 -1.27
C GLY A 33 19.24 7.29 -1.05
N THR A 34 19.81 8.10 -1.95
CA THR A 34 21.21 8.54 -1.84
C THR A 34 21.47 9.33 -0.54
N PRO A 35 20.68 10.35 -0.16
CA PRO A 35 20.91 11.10 1.08
C PRO A 35 20.79 10.27 2.35
N ILE A 36 19.96 9.22 2.36
CA ILE A 36 19.79 8.33 3.52
C ILE A 36 20.77 7.16 3.51
N SER A 37 21.69 7.11 2.54
CA SER A 37 22.67 6.04 2.36
C SER A 37 22.02 4.65 2.30
N MET A 38 20.82 4.55 1.70
CA MET A 38 20.13 3.28 1.57
C MET A 38 20.90 2.36 0.63
N THR A 39 21.27 1.17 1.12
CA THR A 39 21.91 0.15 0.30
C THR A 39 20.87 -0.70 -0.42
N ALA A 40 21.29 -1.43 -1.47
CA ALA A 40 20.42 -2.40 -2.14
C ALA A 40 19.90 -3.48 -1.16
N ALA A 41 20.72 -3.89 -0.19
CA ALA A 41 20.31 -4.85 0.83
C ALA A 41 19.24 -4.26 1.77
N ASP A 42 19.39 -3.00 2.20
CA ASP A 42 18.38 -2.31 3.01
C ASP A 42 17.06 -2.19 2.25
N ALA A 43 17.13 -1.87 0.96
CA ALA A 43 15.97 -1.76 0.09
C ALA A 43 15.24 -3.10 -0.09
N GLU A 44 15.97 -4.18 -0.31
CA GLU A 44 15.40 -5.53 -0.43
C GLU A 44 14.76 -5.98 0.89
N GLU A 45 15.43 -5.79 2.03
CA GLU A 45 14.91 -6.16 3.35
C GLU A 45 13.67 -5.32 3.74
N SER A 46 13.60 -4.07 3.28
CA SER A 46 12.52 -3.14 3.61
C SER A 46 11.37 -3.13 2.60
N SER A 47 11.48 -3.88 1.51
CA SER A 47 10.41 -4.01 0.51
C SER A 47 9.29 -4.91 1.00
N CYS A 48 8.07 -4.68 0.51
CA CYS A 48 6.92 -5.52 0.81
C CYS A 48 7.13 -6.92 0.24
N ARG A 49 7.04 -7.92 1.11
CA ARG A 49 7.23 -9.32 0.76
C ARG A 49 5.87 -10.01 0.58
N ILE A 50 5.51 -10.26 -0.68
CA ILE A 50 4.23 -10.89 -1.04
C ILE A 50 4.09 -12.29 -0.38
N ASP A 51 5.20 -12.99 -0.20
CA ASP A 51 5.26 -14.30 0.45
C ASP A 51 4.86 -14.31 1.93
N GLU A 52 4.83 -13.15 2.59
CA GLU A 52 4.44 -13.03 4.00
C GLU A 52 2.91 -13.01 4.21
N TYR A 53 2.14 -12.81 3.15
CA TYR A 53 0.67 -12.78 3.21
C TYR A 53 0.07 -14.16 2.91
N GLU A 54 -0.92 -14.56 3.71
CA GLU A 54 -1.66 -15.81 3.51
C GLU A 54 -3.18 -15.57 3.33
N GLU A 55 -3.84 -16.49 2.62
CA GLU A 55 -5.29 -16.45 2.40
C GLU A 55 -6.03 -16.42 3.74
N GLY A 56 -6.89 -15.42 3.92
CA GLY A 56 -7.73 -15.28 5.12
C GLY A 56 -7.07 -14.59 6.32
N GLU A 57 -5.77 -14.24 6.26
CA GLU A 57 -5.12 -13.47 7.33
C GLU A 57 -5.59 -12.01 7.35
N VAL A 58 -5.62 -11.36 6.19
CA VAL A 58 -5.96 -9.95 6.03
C VAL A 58 -6.67 -9.70 4.70
N GLU A 59 -7.45 -8.61 4.65
CA GLU A 59 -7.89 -7.99 3.40
C GLU A 59 -7.11 -6.70 3.14
N ALA A 60 -6.80 -6.39 1.87
CA ALA A 60 -6.11 -5.16 1.50
C ALA A 60 -6.99 -4.23 0.66
N LEU A 61 -7.05 -2.94 1.02
CA LEU A 61 -7.54 -1.87 0.16
C LEU A 61 -6.34 -1.04 -0.30
N ILE A 62 -6.08 -1.03 -1.60
CA ILE A 62 -4.98 -0.29 -2.22
C ILE A 62 -5.56 0.89 -2.99
N LEU A 63 -5.21 2.11 -2.58
CA LEU A 63 -5.68 3.35 -3.19
C LEU A 63 -4.51 4.08 -3.86
N VAL A 64 -4.70 4.47 -5.12
CA VAL A 64 -3.77 5.32 -5.88
C VAL A 64 -4.53 6.42 -6.62
N GLY A 65 -3.88 7.56 -6.83
CA GLY A 65 -4.41 8.66 -7.63
C GLY A 65 -4.16 8.41 -9.11
N GLU A 66 -5.08 8.84 -9.98
CA GLU A 66 -4.87 8.84 -11.43
C GLU A 66 -3.65 9.71 -11.83
N CYS A 67 -3.45 10.80 -11.10
CA CYS A 67 -2.35 11.74 -11.32
C CYS A 67 -1.04 11.35 -10.63
N ASP A 68 -1.00 10.20 -9.93
CA ASP A 68 0.25 9.64 -9.41
C ASP A 68 1.21 9.25 -10.55
N THR A 69 2.51 9.26 -10.24
CA THR A 69 3.51 8.88 -11.25
C THR A 69 3.27 7.43 -11.72
N PRO A 70 3.64 7.09 -12.97
CA PRO A 70 3.44 5.74 -13.49
C PRO A 70 4.03 4.65 -12.61
N ARG A 71 5.13 4.92 -11.89
CA ARG A 71 5.76 3.91 -11.02
C ARG A 71 4.94 3.64 -9.75
N PHE A 72 4.35 4.64 -9.12
CA PHE A 72 3.45 4.44 -7.97
C PHE A 72 2.25 3.57 -8.36
N ARG A 73 1.62 3.89 -9.50
CA ARG A 73 0.49 3.10 -10.02
C ARG A 73 0.91 1.67 -10.38
N GLY A 74 2.06 1.51 -11.03
CA GLY A 74 2.63 0.21 -11.36
C GLY A 74 2.92 -0.67 -10.14
N GLN A 75 3.54 -0.11 -9.09
CA GLN A 75 3.80 -0.87 -7.86
C GLN A 75 2.50 -1.28 -7.15
N ALA A 76 1.47 -0.45 -7.17
CA ALA A 76 0.16 -0.82 -6.63
C ALA A 76 -0.49 -1.96 -7.41
N ASP A 77 -0.33 -1.99 -8.73
CA ASP A 77 -0.80 -3.09 -9.58
C ASP A 77 0.01 -4.37 -9.29
N GLU A 78 1.34 -4.29 -9.24
CA GLU A 78 2.24 -5.41 -8.91
C GLU A 78 1.89 -6.05 -7.55
N LEU A 79 1.71 -5.22 -6.51
CA LEU A 79 1.27 -5.68 -5.19
C LEU A 79 -0.11 -6.35 -5.27
N HIS A 80 -1.08 -5.73 -5.93
CA HIS A 80 -2.42 -6.29 -6.05
C HIS A 80 -2.41 -7.66 -6.75
N GLU A 81 -1.69 -7.79 -7.87
CA GLU A 81 -1.55 -9.06 -8.58
C GLU A 81 -0.86 -10.12 -7.72
N GLY A 82 0.20 -9.76 -7.00
CA GLY A 82 0.90 -10.65 -6.08
C GLY A 82 -0.01 -11.18 -4.97
N LEU A 83 -0.79 -10.29 -4.35
CA LEU A 83 -1.78 -10.67 -3.32
C LEU A 83 -2.87 -11.58 -3.90
N ARG A 84 -3.41 -11.27 -5.09
CA ARG A 84 -4.42 -12.10 -5.76
C ARG A 84 -3.89 -13.48 -6.12
N ALA A 85 -2.65 -13.60 -6.60
CA ALA A 85 -2.02 -14.87 -6.92
C ALA A 85 -1.93 -15.80 -5.69
N ARG A 86 -1.87 -15.22 -4.49
CA ARG A 86 -1.89 -15.91 -3.20
C ARG A 86 -3.29 -16.02 -2.57
N LYS A 87 -4.34 -15.65 -3.31
CA LYS A 87 -5.75 -15.63 -2.87
C LYS A 87 -6.01 -14.72 -1.67
N VAL A 88 -5.12 -13.78 -1.41
CA VAL A 88 -5.35 -12.74 -0.41
C VAL A 88 -6.38 -11.77 -0.98
N LYS A 89 -7.46 -11.53 -0.23
CA LYS A 89 -8.50 -10.59 -0.65
C LYS A 89 -7.89 -9.21 -0.77
N SER A 90 -7.99 -8.60 -1.94
CA SER A 90 -7.47 -7.26 -2.16
C SER A 90 -8.33 -6.49 -3.16
N GLN A 91 -8.42 -5.18 -2.98
CA GLN A 91 -9.13 -4.25 -3.85
C GLN A 91 -8.16 -3.14 -4.24
N ARG A 92 -7.90 -2.97 -5.54
CA ARG A 92 -7.11 -1.84 -6.07
C ARG A 92 -8.06 -0.83 -6.70
N VAL A 93 -7.98 0.43 -6.27
CA VAL A 93 -8.85 1.50 -6.76
C VAL A 93 -8.01 2.68 -7.22
N GLU A 94 -8.20 3.08 -8.49
CA GLU A 94 -7.76 4.38 -8.99
C GLU A 94 -8.81 5.45 -8.66
N LEU A 95 -8.35 6.58 -8.15
CA LEU A 95 -9.18 7.74 -7.87
C LEU A 95 -8.93 8.80 -8.98
N PRO A 96 -9.96 9.13 -9.79
CA PRO A 96 -9.80 10.07 -10.89
C PRO A 96 -9.54 11.48 -10.38
N ASP A 97 -8.75 12.25 -11.13
CA ASP A 97 -8.34 13.62 -10.81
C ASP A 97 -7.64 13.82 -9.45
N GLU A 98 -7.26 12.75 -8.76
CA GLU A 98 -6.53 12.80 -7.48
C GLU A 98 -5.04 12.53 -7.71
N ASP A 99 -4.20 13.29 -7.01
CA ASP A 99 -2.75 13.09 -6.92
C ASP A 99 -2.34 12.53 -5.55
N HIS A 100 -1.04 12.33 -5.35
CA HIS A 100 -0.46 11.78 -4.13
C HIS A 100 -0.93 12.49 -2.85
N TYR A 101 -1.11 13.81 -2.91
CA TYR A 101 -1.47 14.65 -1.77
C TYR A 101 -2.98 14.78 -1.64
N SER A 102 -3.68 15.09 -2.72
CA SER A 102 -5.13 15.32 -2.70
C SER A 102 -5.90 14.06 -2.27
N LEU A 103 -5.34 12.88 -2.58
CA LEU A 103 -5.84 11.60 -2.11
C LEU A 103 -5.85 11.55 -0.57
N ILE A 104 -4.74 11.92 0.08
CA ILE A 104 -4.62 11.98 1.55
C ILE A 104 -5.52 13.08 2.14
N GLU A 105 -5.48 14.28 1.57
CA GLU A 105 -6.27 15.42 2.05
C GLU A 105 -7.77 15.12 2.04
N GLY A 106 -8.24 14.37 1.04
CA GLY A 106 -9.65 14.03 0.95
C GLY A 106 -10.17 13.20 2.11
N PHE A 107 -9.32 12.49 2.87
CA PHE A 107 -9.74 11.78 4.09
C PHE A 107 -10.31 12.70 5.17
N ALA A 108 -9.96 14.00 5.14
CA ALA A 108 -10.54 14.99 6.05
C ALA A 108 -12.02 15.31 5.71
N GLN A 109 -12.52 14.90 4.54
CA GLN A 109 -13.85 15.23 4.05
C GLN A 109 -14.71 13.97 3.87
N GLU A 110 -15.84 13.92 4.57
CA GLU A 110 -16.80 12.81 4.51
C GLU A 110 -17.41 12.56 3.12
N SER A 111 -17.52 13.62 2.33
CA SER A 111 -18.11 13.57 1.00
C SER A 111 -17.18 12.94 -0.04
N LYS A 112 -15.87 12.92 0.20
CA LYS A 112 -14.84 12.46 -0.73
C LYS A 112 -14.86 10.94 -0.91
N LYS A 113 -14.48 10.49 -2.11
CA LYS A 113 -14.58 9.08 -2.53
C LYS A 113 -13.62 8.19 -1.72
N GLN A 114 -12.38 8.64 -1.51
CA GLN A 114 -11.37 8.00 -0.68
C GLN A 114 -11.88 7.73 0.75
N THR A 115 -12.53 8.70 1.39
CA THR A 115 -13.11 8.57 2.73
C THR A 115 -14.23 7.53 2.77
N LYS A 116 -15.15 7.59 1.80
CA LYS A 116 -16.24 6.63 1.69
C LYS A 116 -15.74 5.20 1.48
N LEU A 117 -14.72 5.03 0.64
CA LEU A 117 -14.08 3.72 0.41
C LEU A 117 -13.44 3.18 1.68
N LEU A 118 -12.64 4.00 2.37
CA LEU A 118 -12.00 3.61 3.63
C LEU A 118 -13.03 3.22 4.70
N LYS A 119 -14.09 4.02 4.87
CA LYS A 119 -15.16 3.71 5.82
C LYS A 119 -15.89 2.42 5.50
N LYS A 120 -16.22 2.20 4.22
CA LYS A 120 -16.83 0.96 3.75
C LYS A 120 -15.92 -0.23 4.06
N PHE A 121 -14.63 -0.11 3.76
CA PHE A 121 -13.63 -1.14 4.04
C PHE A 121 -13.57 -1.47 5.54
N CYS A 122 -13.42 -0.47 6.41
CA CYS A 122 -13.39 -0.67 7.86
C CYS A 122 -14.69 -1.27 8.42
N SER A 123 -15.84 -0.91 7.84
CA SER A 123 -17.15 -1.42 8.27
C SER A 123 -17.35 -2.89 7.90
N ILE A 124 -16.79 -3.36 6.77
CA ILE A 124 -16.79 -4.78 6.39
C ILE A 124 -15.96 -5.61 7.38
N GLN A 125 -14.87 -5.04 7.90
CA GLN A 125 -13.99 -5.71 8.87
C GLN A 125 -14.56 -5.77 10.30
N SER A 126 -15.68 -5.09 10.57
CA SER A 126 -16.29 -5.00 11.90
C SER A 126 -17.46 -5.97 12.11
N LEU A 127 -17.75 -6.83 11.13
CA LEU A 127 -18.81 -7.85 11.12
C LEU A 127 -18.19 -9.25 11.24
#